data_AF-A0A7S4I066-F1
#
_entry.id   AF-A0A7S4I066-F1
#
_cell.length_a   1.000
_cell.length_b   1.000
_cell.length_c   1.000
_cell.angle_alpha   90.00
_cell.angle_beta   90.00
_cell.angle_gamma   90.00
#
_symmetry.space_group_name_H-M   'P 1'
#
loop_
_entity.id
_entity.type
_entity.pdbx_description
1 polymer ?
#
loop_
_entity_poly.entity_id
_entity_poly.type
_entity_poly.pdbx_seq_one_letter_code
_entity_poly.pdbx_strand_id
1 'polypeptide(L)'
;QILFHNGPLDTKELIKGPRKIVHPPPAAGKETPRADFILRVPGPEEDAHMSLAESLVIILTNLLFLPGFTVSTEAVESNNLIWGAGIGCGSAKKATTAMISHRIEVLRTILACLSSPLYQTAEDTPLDNRWLSLFVNESTNKNSWETFCSLINVSLTYDPIGWGLPYNYLLSSDDSAETLVEVSMHTLLLLLNRHQTMQTNLFQMYLKALGKESDTDFTFLYSHISTLMNNPLQSKNTYLPHSGKAIQCNQE
;
A
#
# COMPACT_ATOMS: atom_id res chain seq x y z
N GLN A 1 18.79 17.85 -18.74
CA GLN A 1 19.75 16.75 -19.03
C GLN A 1 20.60 16.57 -17.78
N ILE A 2 20.93 15.33 -17.39
CA ILE A 2 21.35 14.84 -16.04
C ILE A 2 20.10 14.31 -15.30
N LEU A 3 19.70 13.02 -15.33
CA LEU A 3 20.40 11.77 -15.05
C LEU A 3 19.71 10.59 -15.78
N PHE A 4 20.19 10.21 -16.97
CA PHE A 4 19.94 8.89 -17.57
C PHE A 4 21.26 8.43 -18.19
N HIS A 5 22.16 7.84 -17.40
CA HIS A 5 23.44 7.32 -17.93
C HIS A 5 23.70 5.84 -17.62
N ASN A 6 22.82 5.13 -16.92
CA ASN A 6 23.09 3.74 -16.56
C ASN A 6 21.96 2.80 -16.98
N GLY A 7 22.06 2.28 -18.21
CA GLY A 7 21.50 0.98 -18.65
C GLY A 7 20.01 0.68 -18.39
N PRO A 8 19.53 -0.52 -18.74
CA PRO A 8 18.26 -1.01 -18.23
C PRO A 8 18.35 -1.11 -16.69
N LEU A 9 17.32 -0.63 -15.97
CA LEU A 9 17.23 -0.67 -14.51
C LEU A 9 17.60 -2.06 -13.98
N ASP A 10 18.59 -2.14 -13.09
CA ASP A 10 18.93 -3.37 -12.37
C ASP A 10 17.85 -3.64 -11.31
N THR A 11 16.97 -4.59 -11.60
CA THR A 11 15.82 -4.94 -10.77
C THR A 11 16.21 -5.53 -9.41
N LYS A 12 17.46 -5.99 -9.25
CA LYS A 12 18.01 -6.45 -7.98
C LYS A 12 18.18 -5.35 -6.92
N GLU A 13 18.26 -4.09 -7.34
CA GLU A 13 18.34 -2.93 -6.44
C GLU A 13 16.96 -2.45 -5.96
N LEU A 14 15.89 -2.81 -6.65
CA LEU A 14 14.51 -2.52 -6.25
C LEU A 14 14.05 -3.35 -5.04
N ILE A 15 14.64 -4.52 -4.84
CA ILE A 15 14.31 -5.45 -3.74
C ILE A 15 15.04 -5.09 -2.44
N LYS A 16 16.04 -4.20 -2.51
CA LYS A 16 16.76 -3.71 -1.32
C LYS A 16 16.06 -2.55 -0.60
N GLY A 17 14.82 -2.24 -0.97
CA GLY A 17 14.10 -1.03 -0.51
C GLY A 17 14.59 0.23 -1.24
N PRO A 18 13.97 1.40 -1.01
CA PRO A 18 14.43 2.65 -1.62
C PRO A 18 15.91 2.87 -1.25
N ARG A 19 16.69 3.45 -2.17
CA ARG A 19 18.10 3.79 -1.93
C ARG A 19 18.26 4.33 -0.51
N LYS A 20 19.08 3.68 0.32
CA LYS A 20 19.80 4.41 1.36
C LYS A 20 20.60 5.47 0.61
N ILE A 21 20.10 6.71 0.57
CA ILE A 21 20.93 7.86 0.26
C ILE A 21 21.92 7.91 1.44
N VAL A 22 23.02 7.19 1.30
CA VAL A 22 24.16 7.31 2.21
C VAL A 22 24.76 8.66 1.88
N HIS A 23 24.30 9.68 2.60
CA HIS A 23 25.06 10.91 2.67
C HIS A 23 26.48 10.56 3.14
N PRO A 24 27.53 11.16 2.57
CA PRO A 24 28.87 11.02 3.11
C PRO A 24 28.82 11.28 4.62
N PRO A 25 29.60 10.54 5.43
CA PRO A 25 29.55 10.67 6.88
C PRO A 25 29.67 12.15 7.26
N PRO A 26 28.81 12.68 8.13
CA PRO A 26 28.89 14.07 8.52
C PRO A 26 30.27 14.32 9.11
N ALA A 27 30.91 15.40 8.67
CA ALA A 27 32.09 15.92 9.36
C ALA A 27 31.75 16.03 10.85
N ALA A 28 32.63 15.49 11.70
CA ALA A 28 32.41 15.36 13.14
C ALA A 28 31.83 16.66 13.73
N GLY A 29 30.62 16.58 14.29
CA GLY A 29 29.96 17.70 14.96
C GLY A 29 28.69 18.27 14.29
N LYS A 30 28.14 17.65 13.26
CA LYS A 30 26.78 17.97 12.77
C LYS A 30 25.84 16.78 12.97
N GLU A 31 24.75 17.02 13.71
CA GLU A 31 23.67 16.07 13.92
C GLU A 31 23.24 15.47 12.58
N THR A 32 23.08 14.15 12.53
CA THR A 32 22.37 13.47 11.44
C THR A 32 21.01 14.15 11.30
N PRO A 33 20.60 14.62 10.10
CA PRO A 33 19.28 15.19 9.95
C PRO A 33 18.30 14.08 10.31
N ARG A 34 17.59 14.29 11.42
CA ARG A 34 16.39 13.54 11.77
C ARG A 34 15.56 13.52 10.49
N ALA A 35 15.05 12.37 10.07
CA ALA A 35 14.09 12.36 8.98
C ALA A 35 12.99 13.34 9.41
N ASP A 36 12.97 14.52 8.81
CA ASP A 36 12.01 15.56 9.14
C ASP A 36 10.67 15.07 8.58
N PHE A 37 10.00 14.19 9.34
CA PHE A 37 8.61 13.77 9.15
C PHE A 37 7.64 14.93 9.43
N ILE A 38 8.12 16.17 9.35
CA ILE A 38 7.27 17.33 9.22
C ILE A 38 6.56 17.14 7.87
N LEU A 39 5.23 17.08 7.89
CA LEU A 39 4.40 17.26 6.70
C LEU A 39 4.78 18.61 6.07
N ARG A 40 5.84 18.61 5.25
CA ARG A 40 6.22 19.76 4.45
C ARG A 40 5.19 19.79 3.34
N VAL A 41 4.16 20.59 3.53
CA VAL A 41 3.33 21.04 2.42
C VAL A 41 4.30 21.80 1.51
N PRO A 42 4.49 21.37 0.26
CA PRO A 42 5.29 22.13 -0.70
C PRO A 42 4.76 23.55 -0.72
N GLY A 43 5.58 24.50 -0.24
CA GLY A 43 5.18 25.90 -0.17
C GLY A 43 5.10 26.49 -1.58
N PRO A 44 4.29 27.54 -1.80
CA PRO A 44 4.14 28.18 -3.11
C PRO A 44 5.45 28.76 -3.68
N GLU A 45 6.52 28.87 -2.89
CA GLU A 45 7.79 29.49 -3.29
C GLU A 45 8.90 28.48 -3.68
N GLU A 46 8.82 27.21 -3.27
CA GLU A 46 9.87 26.20 -3.61
C GLU A 46 9.59 25.48 -4.95
N ASP A 47 8.34 25.43 -5.43
CA ASP A 47 7.96 24.75 -6.69
C ASP A 47 6.86 25.51 -7.45
N ALA A 48 7.23 26.54 -8.23
CA ALA A 48 6.29 27.30 -9.08
C ALA A 48 5.57 26.46 -10.16
N HIS A 49 5.86 25.15 -10.25
CA HIS A 49 5.32 24.21 -11.23
C HIS A 49 4.48 23.09 -10.61
N MET A 50 4.38 22.96 -9.28
CA MET A 50 3.63 21.88 -8.66
C MET A 50 2.13 22.18 -8.64
N SER A 51 1.34 21.31 -9.26
CA SER A 51 -0.12 21.38 -9.23
C SER A 51 -0.67 21.03 -7.86
N LEU A 52 -1.88 21.51 -7.56
CA LEU A 52 -2.59 21.15 -6.32
C LEU A 52 -2.80 19.64 -6.20
N ALA A 53 -3.03 18.94 -7.32
CA ALA A 53 -3.19 17.50 -7.34
C ALA A 53 -1.90 16.78 -6.92
N GLU A 54 -0.74 17.21 -7.43
CA GLU A 54 0.56 16.66 -7.03
C GLU A 54 0.82 16.88 -5.54
N SER A 55 0.58 18.09 -5.04
CA SER A 55 0.72 18.41 -3.61
C SER A 55 -0.19 17.53 -2.74
N LEU A 56 -1.45 17.35 -3.16
CA LEU A 56 -2.40 16.47 -2.46
C LEU A 56 -1.94 15.01 -2.43
N VAL A 57 -1.45 14.47 -3.55
CA VAL A 57 -0.92 13.10 -3.63
C VAL A 57 0.28 12.91 -2.71
N ILE A 58 1.22 13.87 -2.69
CA ILE A 58 2.38 13.85 -1.79
C ILE A 58 1.92 13.85 -0.33
N ILE A 59 0.95 14.70 0.03
CA ILE A 59 0.42 14.77 1.39
C ILE A 59 -0.26 13.46 1.78
N LEU A 60 -1.13 12.90 0.93
CA LEU A 60 -1.85 11.66 1.22
C LEU A 60 -0.89 10.47 1.37
N THR A 61 0.08 10.33 0.48
CA THR A 61 1.09 9.25 0.53
C THR A 61 2.04 9.38 1.73
N ASN A 62 2.30 10.60 2.21
CA ASN A 62 3.00 10.83 3.46
C ASN A 62 2.12 10.53 4.69
N LEU A 63 0.84 10.89 4.66
CA LEU A 63 -0.11 10.62 5.74
C LEU A 63 -0.27 9.11 6.00
N LEU A 64 -0.11 8.26 4.98
CA LEU A 64 -0.12 6.79 5.14
C LEU A 64 0.98 6.26 6.08
N PHE A 65 2.07 7.01 6.26
CA PHE A 65 3.21 6.63 7.09
C PHE A 65 3.63 7.73 8.08
N LEU A 66 2.69 8.59 8.47
CA LEU A 66 2.97 9.67 9.41
C LEU A 66 3.11 9.10 10.85
N PRO A 67 4.25 9.35 11.53
CA PRO A 67 4.49 8.88 12.90
C PRO A 67 3.45 9.41 13.89
N GLY A 68 2.93 8.53 14.74
CA GLY A 68 1.90 8.86 15.73
C GLY A 68 0.49 8.99 15.17
N PHE A 69 0.33 9.02 13.84
CA PHE A 69 -0.97 9.17 13.17
C PHE A 69 -1.45 7.86 12.54
N THR A 70 -0.66 7.29 11.62
CA THR A 70 -0.95 6.02 10.92
C THR A 70 0.08 4.93 11.20
N VAL A 71 1.27 5.30 11.70
CA VAL A 71 2.30 4.35 12.16
C VAL A 71 2.79 4.74 13.56
N SER A 72 3.29 3.78 14.34
CA SER A 72 3.87 4.10 15.65
C SER A 72 5.21 4.82 15.51
N THR A 73 5.60 5.59 16.51
CA THR A 73 6.94 6.20 16.55
C THR A 73 8.04 5.14 16.59
N GLU A 74 7.79 4.00 17.24
CA GLU A 74 8.69 2.84 17.25
C GLU A 74 8.91 2.24 15.85
N ALA A 75 7.89 2.23 15.00
CA ALA A 75 7.99 1.77 13.62
C ALA A 75 9.00 2.61 12.84
N VAL A 76 9.05 3.90 13.14
CA VAL A 76 9.95 4.87 12.50
C VAL A 76 11.38 4.71 13.03
N GLU A 77 11.54 4.59 14.35
CA GLU A 77 12.84 4.35 15.00
C GLU A 77 13.49 3.03 14.53
N SER A 78 12.68 2.01 14.26
CA SER A 78 13.15 0.72 13.73
C SER A 78 13.17 0.64 12.20
N ASN A 79 12.86 1.73 11.49
CA ASN A 79 12.76 1.80 10.03
C ASN A 79 11.89 0.68 9.42
N ASN A 80 10.77 0.39 10.06
CA ASN A 80 9.83 -0.67 9.74
C ASN A 80 8.40 -0.13 9.70
N LEU A 81 8.09 0.56 8.60
CA LEU A 81 6.85 1.32 8.43
C LEU A 81 5.69 0.47 7.90
N ILE A 82 5.97 -0.73 7.38
CA ILE A 82 4.99 -1.59 6.72
C ILE A 82 3.95 -2.08 7.73
N TRP A 83 2.67 -2.01 7.36
CA TRP A 83 1.55 -2.19 8.28
C TRP A 83 1.29 -3.63 8.75
N GLY A 84 1.83 -4.62 8.06
CA GLY A 84 1.61 -6.04 8.34
C GLY A 84 2.84 -6.88 7.98
N ALA A 85 3.00 -8.02 8.65
CA ALA A 85 4.07 -8.96 8.34
C ALA A 85 3.81 -9.66 6.99
N GLY A 86 4.87 -10.00 6.28
CA GLY A 86 4.82 -10.58 4.94
C GLY A 86 5.91 -9.99 4.05
N ILE A 87 5.52 -9.60 2.84
CA ILE A 87 6.43 -9.04 1.84
C ILE A 87 7.06 -7.76 2.39
N GLY A 88 8.39 -7.67 2.31
CA GLY A 88 9.15 -6.50 2.76
C GLY A 88 9.22 -6.30 4.27
N CYS A 89 8.53 -7.12 5.08
CA CYS A 89 8.46 -6.94 6.53
C CYS A 89 8.32 -8.29 7.26
N GLY A 90 9.37 -8.74 7.96
CA GLY A 90 9.32 -9.99 8.73
C GLY A 90 8.45 -9.91 10.00
N SER A 91 8.25 -8.72 10.57
CA SER A 91 7.42 -8.52 11.76
C SER A 91 6.97 -7.06 11.83
N ALA A 92 5.68 -6.79 11.79
CA ALA A 92 5.13 -5.43 11.83
C ALA A 92 4.85 -4.97 13.26
N LYS A 93 5.00 -3.66 13.51
CA LYS A 93 4.59 -3.05 14.77
C LYS A 93 3.07 -2.98 14.86
N LYS A 94 2.52 -3.37 16.02
CA LYS A 94 1.07 -3.37 16.25
C LYS A 94 0.53 -1.93 16.21
N ALA A 95 -0.45 -1.69 15.34
CA ALA A 95 -1.16 -0.41 15.27
C ALA A 95 -2.24 -0.32 16.35
N THR A 96 -2.58 0.90 16.77
CA THR A 96 -3.76 1.17 17.60
C THR A 96 -5.02 1.21 16.74
N THR A 97 -6.20 1.04 17.33
CA THR A 97 -7.48 1.18 16.62
C THR A 97 -7.63 2.55 15.95
N ALA A 98 -7.19 3.62 16.62
CA ALA A 98 -7.20 4.98 16.05
C ALA A 98 -6.31 5.08 14.80
N MET A 99 -5.11 4.49 14.82
CA MET A 99 -4.22 4.46 13.65
C MET A 99 -4.85 3.68 12.48
N ILE A 100 -5.54 2.57 12.76
CA ILE A 100 -6.28 1.80 11.76
C ILE A 100 -7.39 2.67 11.16
N SER A 101 -8.19 3.36 11.97
CA SER A 101 -9.21 4.30 11.50
C SER A 101 -8.63 5.41 10.62
N HIS A 102 -7.49 6.00 10.99
CA HIS A 102 -6.82 7.01 10.15
C HIS A 102 -6.34 6.43 8.81
N ARG A 103 -5.78 5.23 8.80
CA ARG A 103 -5.38 4.56 7.54
C ARG A 103 -6.57 4.39 6.60
N ILE A 104 -7.71 3.96 7.14
CA ILE A 104 -8.95 3.79 6.38
C ILE A 104 -9.38 5.11 5.73
N GLU A 105 -9.44 6.20 6.49
CA GLU A 105 -9.88 7.50 5.97
C GLU A 105 -8.93 8.09 4.92
N VAL A 106 -7.61 7.92 5.10
CA VAL A 106 -6.64 8.34 4.09
C VAL A 106 -6.82 7.52 2.81
N LEU A 107 -6.98 6.20 2.91
CA LEU A 107 -7.22 5.35 1.75
C LEU A 107 -8.56 5.64 1.06
N ARG A 108 -9.64 5.92 1.81
CA ARG A 108 -10.93 6.38 1.25
C ARG A 108 -10.77 7.68 0.47
N THR A 109 -9.95 8.60 0.97
CA THR A 109 -9.63 9.84 0.26
C THR A 109 -8.86 9.57 -1.04
N ILE A 110 -7.89 8.64 -1.01
CA ILE A 110 -7.18 8.19 -2.22
C ILE A 110 -8.14 7.57 -3.23
N LEU A 111 -9.04 6.68 -2.80
CA LEU A 111 -10.08 6.08 -3.66
C LEU A 111 -11.01 7.15 -4.25
N ALA A 112 -11.39 8.16 -3.47
CA ALA A 112 -12.18 9.28 -3.97
C ALA A 112 -11.45 10.04 -5.09
N CYS A 113 -10.14 10.29 -4.97
CA CYS A 113 -9.34 10.87 -6.05
C CYS A 113 -9.32 9.97 -7.30
N LEU A 114 -9.17 8.66 -7.10
CA LEU A 114 -9.11 7.68 -8.19
C LEU A 114 -10.46 7.42 -8.86
N SER A 115 -11.58 7.81 -8.24
CA SER A 115 -12.94 7.52 -8.69
C SER A 115 -13.43 8.30 -9.92
N SER A 116 -12.60 9.18 -10.50
CA SER A 116 -12.95 9.97 -11.69
C SER A 116 -13.63 9.18 -12.82
N PRO A 117 -13.22 7.94 -13.16
CA PRO A 117 -13.89 7.17 -14.23
C PRO A 117 -15.34 6.81 -13.93
N LEU A 118 -15.77 6.76 -12.67
CA LEU A 118 -17.15 6.42 -12.30
C LEU A 118 -18.16 7.51 -12.69
N TYR A 119 -17.69 8.73 -12.94
CA TYR A 119 -18.51 9.87 -13.29
C TYR A 119 -18.50 10.20 -14.78
N GLN A 120 -17.93 9.31 -15.60
CA GLN A 120 -17.80 9.49 -17.03
C GLN A 120 -18.60 8.43 -17.79
N THR A 121 -19.09 8.80 -18.98
CA THR A 121 -19.75 7.85 -19.87
C THR A 121 -18.68 6.98 -20.55
N ALA A 122 -19.04 5.77 -20.98
CA ALA A 122 -18.10 4.87 -21.66
C ALA A 122 -17.47 5.47 -22.94
N GLU A 123 -18.12 6.46 -23.56
CA GLU A 123 -17.65 7.19 -24.74
C GLU A 123 -16.63 8.29 -24.38
N ASP A 124 -16.73 8.86 -23.17
CA ASP A 124 -15.90 9.97 -22.69
C ASP A 124 -14.80 9.54 -21.72
N THR A 125 -14.77 8.27 -21.29
CA THR A 125 -13.75 7.78 -20.36
C THR A 125 -12.37 7.91 -21.01
N PRO A 126 -11.49 8.79 -20.50
CA PRO A 126 -10.16 8.93 -21.02
C PRO A 126 -9.42 7.62 -20.78
N LEU A 127 -8.59 7.26 -21.76
CA LEU A 127 -7.72 6.09 -21.69
C LEU A 127 -6.81 6.12 -20.44
N ASP A 128 -6.54 7.32 -19.91
CA ASP A 128 -5.69 7.55 -18.74
C ASP A 128 -6.38 8.39 -17.64
N ASN A 129 -6.44 7.82 -16.44
CA ASN A 129 -6.75 8.46 -15.17
C ASN A 129 -5.52 9.23 -14.65
N ARG A 130 -5.59 10.56 -14.71
CA ARG A 130 -4.51 11.47 -14.28
C ARG A 130 -4.19 11.38 -12.79
N TRP A 131 -5.14 11.01 -11.94
CA TRP A 131 -4.85 10.79 -10.53
C TRP A 131 -4.00 9.55 -10.34
N LEU A 132 -4.34 8.47 -11.05
CA LEU A 132 -3.59 7.22 -11.01
C LEU A 132 -2.14 7.43 -11.43
N SER A 133 -1.89 8.20 -12.51
CA SER A 133 -0.52 8.48 -12.97
C SER A 133 0.34 9.19 -11.93
N LEU A 134 -0.26 10.04 -11.08
CA LEU A 134 0.44 10.68 -9.96
C LEU A 134 0.72 9.70 -8.81
N PHE A 135 -0.22 8.81 -8.47
CA PHE A 135 0.00 7.86 -7.37
C PHE A 135 1.03 6.78 -7.70
N VAL A 136 1.19 6.42 -8.97
CA VAL A 136 2.11 5.35 -9.41
C VAL A 136 3.48 5.88 -9.86
N ASN A 137 3.77 7.17 -9.65
CA ASN A 137 5.03 7.83 -10.02
C ASN A 137 5.90 8.13 -8.78
N GLU A 138 7.21 7.93 -8.92
CA GLU A 138 8.21 8.08 -7.84
C GLU A 138 8.34 9.54 -7.38
N SER A 139 8.17 10.52 -8.29
CA SER A 139 8.33 11.93 -7.95
C SER A 139 7.30 12.42 -6.94
N THR A 140 6.10 11.84 -6.98
CA THR A 140 4.92 12.24 -6.21
C THR A 140 4.57 11.25 -5.11
N ASN A 141 5.00 10.00 -5.21
CA ASN A 141 4.79 8.97 -4.20
C ASN A 141 6.12 8.30 -3.79
N LYS A 142 6.83 8.93 -2.86
CA LYS A 142 8.11 8.43 -2.34
C LYS A 142 7.97 7.17 -1.48
N ASN A 143 6.79 6.96 -0.91
CA ASN A 143 6.48 5.82 -0.05
C ASN A 143 5.79 4.69 -0.85
N SER A 144 5.97 4.65 -2.18
CA SER A 144 5.26 3.72 -3.06
C SER A 144 5.55 2.25 -2.72
N TRP A 145 6.77 1.93 -2.30
CA TRP A 145 7.16 0.59 -1.89
C TRP A 145 6.48 0.18 -0.57
N GLU A 146 6.57 1.02 0.46
CA GLU A 146 5.93 0.79 1.76
C GLU A 146 4.41 0.70 1.61
N THR A 147 3.83 1.53 0.72
CA THR A 147 2.41 1.48 0.36
C THR A 147 2.07 0.13 -0.25
N PHE A 148 2.81 -0.31 -1.26
CA PHE A 148 2.58 -1.59 -1.92
C PHE A 148 2.64 -2.77 -0.94
N CYS A 149 3.72 -2.87 -0.15
CA CYS A 149 3.89 -3.91 0.86
C CYS A 149 2.80 -3.88 1.93
N SER A 150 2.40 -2.69 2.38
CA SER A 150 1.36 -2.57 3.40
C SER A 150 0.00 -3.01 2.88
N LEU A 151 -0.39 -2.58 1.68
CA LEU A 151 -1.66 -2.96 1.05
C LEU A 151 -1.71 -4.47 0.78
N ILE A 152 -0.63 -5.06 0.25
CA ILE A 152 -0.59 -6.49 -0.08
C ILE A 152 -0.59 -7.35 1.19
N ASN A 153 0.18 -6.99 2.21
CA ASN A 153 0.24 -7.76 3.45
C ASN A 153 -1.10 -7.68 4.19
N VAL A 154 -1.71 -6.50 4.31
CA VAL A 154 -3.04 -6.36 4.92
C VAL A 154 -4.08 -7.18 4.16
N SER A 155 -4.10 -7.09 2.83
CA SER A 155 -5.11 -7.79 2.02
C SER A 155 -4.97 -9.31 2.08
N LEU A 156 -3.74 -9.83 2.05
CA LEU A 156 -3.46 -11.26 1.91
C LEU A 156 -3.38 -12.01 3.25
N THR A 157 -3.02 -11.32 4.33
CA THR A 157 -2.95 -11.93 5.66
C THR A 157 -4.28 -11.90 6.41
N TYR A 158 -5.33 -11.36 5.79
CA TYR A 158 -6.67 -11.39 6.37
C TYR A 158 -7.12 -12.84 6.60
N ASP A 159 -7.39 -13.15 7.87
CA ASP A 159 -7.95 -14.43 8.28
C ASP A 159 -9.44 -14.26 8.62
N PRO A 160 -10.35 -14.62 7.68
CA PRO A 160 -11.80 -14.52 7.90
C PRO A 160 -12.32 -15.53 8.95
N ILE A 161 -11.54 -16.56 9.28
CA ILE A 161 -11.92 -17.63 10.22
C ILE A 161 -11.50 -17.26 11.65
N GLY A 162 -10.36 -16.58 11.79
CA GLY A 162 -9.78 -16.19 13.07
C GLY A 162 -9.35 -17.43 13.87
N TRP A 163 -9.94 -17.65 15.04
CA TRP A 163 -9.51 -18.74 15.94
C TRP A 163 -9.99 -20.14 15.51
N GLY A 164 -10.68 -20.27 14.37
CA GLY A 164 -11.24 -21.56 13.93
C GLY A 164 -12.47 -22.00 14.73
N LEU A 165 -13.00 -21.13 15.60
CA LEU A 165 -14.19 -21.42 16.39
C LEU A 165 -15.48 -21.11 15.60
N PRO A 166 -16.51 -21.98 15.69
CA PRO A 166 -17.84 -21.68 15.18
C PRO A 166 -18.34 -20.33 15.68
N TYR A 167 -18.92 -19.53 14.79
CA TYR A 167 -19.54 -18.23 15.09
C TYR A 167 -18.60 -17.16 15.65
N ASN A 168 -17.28 -17.36 15.59
CA ASN A 168 -16.29 -16.38 16.08
C ASN A 168 -16.53 -14.97 15.50
N TYR A 169 -16.95 -14.91 14.24
CA TYR A 169 -17.26 -13.66 13.56
C TYR A 169 -18.47 -12.89 14.11
N LEU A 170 -19.37 -13.55 14.88
CA LEU A 170 -20.46 -12.87 15.60
C LEU A 170 -19.98 -12.22 16.89
N LEU A 171 -18.85 -12.70 17.43
CA LEU A 171 -18.25 -12.21 18.68
C LEU A 171 -17.13 -11.19 18.41
N SER A 172 -16.41 -11.33 17.29
CA SER A 172 -15.39 -10.38 16.85
C SER A 172 -16.05 -9.18 16.17
N SER A 173 -16.55 -8.25 16.97
CA SER A 173 -17.19 -7.00 16.52
C SER A 173 -16.21 -5.90 16.07
N ASP A 174 -14.95 -6.23 15.75
CA ASP A 174 -13.97 -5.24 15.26
C ASP A 174 -13.97 -5.14 13.72
N ASP A 175 -14.99 -4.44 13.22
CA ASP A 175 -15.23 -4.15 11.79
C ASP A 175 -14.08 -3.33 11.15
N SER A 176 -13.24 -2.68 11.97
CA SER A 176 -12.16 -1.83 11.47
C SER A 176 -11.09 -2.60 10.69
N ALA A 177 -10.79 -3.84 11.10
CA ALA A 177 -9.83 -4.69 10.40
C ALA A 177 -10.36 -5.12 9.03
N GLU A 178 -11.64 -5.51 8.96
CA GLU A 178 -12.30 -5.90 7.70
C GLU A 178 -12.42 -4.71 6.75
N THR A 179 -12.87 -3.56 7.25
CA THR A 179 -12.91 -2.32 6.48
C THR A 179 -11.52 -1.95 5.94
N LEU A 180 -10.47 -2.08 6.75
CA LEU A 180 -9.10 -1.80 6.30
C LEU A 180 -8.68 -2.75 5.18
N VAL A 181 -9.01 -4.04 5.29
CA VAL A 181 -8.72 -5.04 4.25
C VAL A 181 -9.44 -4.70 2.95
N GLU A 182 -10.73 -4.40 3.02
CA GLU A 182 -11.55 -4.04 1.85
C GLU A 182 -10.98 -2.82 1.13
N VAL A 183 -10.78 -1.72 1.86
CA VAL A 183 -10.27 -0.47 1.30
C VAL A 183 -8.82 -0.63 0.79
N SER A 184 -8.00 -1.47 1.45
CA SER A 184 -6.64 -1.78 0.99
C SER A 184 -6.64 -2.57 -0.31
N MET A 185 -7.52 -3.56 -0.44
CA MET A 185 -7.64 -4.38 -1.64
C MET A 185 -8.11 -3.54 -2.83
N HIS A 186 -9.17 -2.73 -2.67
CA HIS A 186 -9.63 -1.82 -3.71
C HIS A 186 -8.52 -0.86 -4.16
N THR A 187 -7.78 -0.28 -3.21
CA THR A 187 -6.67 0.63 -3.52
C THR A 187 -5.55 -0.09 -4.26
N LEU A 188 -5.16 -1.30 -3.81
CA LEU A 188 -4.12 -2.11 -4.44
C LEU A 188 -4.47 -2.45 -5.89
N LEU A 189 -5.70 -2.89 -6.15
CA LEU A 189 -6.17 -3.24 -7.49
C LEU A 189 -6.12 -2.04 -8.44
N LEU A 190 -6.57 -0.87 -7.98
CA LEU A 190 -6.50 0.35 -8.78
C LEU A 190 -5.05 0.78 -9.07
N LEU A 191 -4.17 0.70 -8.07
CA LEU A 191 -2.75 1.04 -8.25
C LEU A 191 -2.01 0.04 -9.14
N LEU A 192 -2.45 -1.22 -9.20
CA LEU A 192 -1.93 -2.24 -10.11
C LEU A 192 -2.55 -2.17 -11.53
N ASN A 193 -3.62 -1.40 -11.71
CA ASN A 193 -4.35 -1.33 -12.97
C ASN A 193 -3.41 -0.97 -14.14
N ARG A 194 -3.62 -1.63 -15.29
CA ARG A 194 -2.82 -1.42 -16.49
C ARG A 194 -3.33 -0.24 -17.28
N HIS A 195 -2.59 0.86 -17.24
CA HIS A 195 -2.72 1.91 -18.24
C HIS A 195 -1.95 1.58 -19.51
N GLN A 196 -2.50 2.03 -20.64
CA GLN A 196 -1.93 1.84 -21.96
C GLN A 196 -0.77 2.81 -22.23
N THR A 197 -0.62 3.87 -21.42
CA THR A 197 0.47 4.82 -21.59
C THR A 197 1.82 4.22 -21.19
N MET A 198 2.85 4.61 -21.94
CA MET A 198 4.23 4.10 -21.85
C MET A 198 4.96 4.46 -20.54
N GLN A 199 4.27 4.99 -19.53
CA GLN A 199 4.88 5.29 -18.23
C GLN A 199 4.91 4.03 -17.37
N THR A 200 6.07 3.78 -16.76
CA THR A 200 6.30 2.64 -15.89
C THR A 200 5.55 2.81 -14.57
N ASN A 201 4.45 2.08 -14.40
CA ASN A 201 3.76 1.95 -13.12
C ASN A 201 4.66 1.23 -12.09
N LEU A 202 5.04 1.93 -11.02
CA LEU A 202 5.90 1.41 -9.96
C LEU A 202 5.32 0.15 -9.30
N PHE A 203 4.02 0.12 -9.02
CA PHE A 203 3.36 -1.01 -8.35
C PHE A 203 3.40 -2.26 -9.22
N GLN A 204 3.21 -2.12 -10.53
CA GLN A 204 3.39 -3.24 -11.46
C GLN A 204 4.84 -3.71 -11.54
N MET A 205 5.80 -2.79 -11.47
CA MET A 205 7.22 -3.14 -11.45
C MET A 205 7.56 -3.93 -10.19
N TYR A 206 7.04 -3.52 -9.02
CA TYR A 206 7.18 -4.26 -7.77
C TYR A 206 6.58 -5.66 -7.87
N LEU A 207 5.34 -5.78 -8.36
CA LEU A 207 4.69 -7.08 -8.53
C LEU A 207 5.47 -8.02 -9.47
N LYS A 208 6.01 -7.49 -10.57
CA LYS A 208 6.86 -8.25 -11.50
C LYS A 208 8.17 -8.69 -10.86
N ALA A 209 8.77 -7.83 -10.03
CA ALA A 209 10.02 -8.13 -9.33
C ALA A 209 9.83 -9.27 -8.33
N LEU A 210 8.73 -9.25 -7.55
CA LEU A 210 8.42 -10.32 -6.59
C LEU A 210 8.36 -11.70 -7.26
N GLY A 211 7.63 -11.81 -8.37
CA GLY A 211 7.48 -13.09 -9.07
C GLY A 211 8.74 -13.61 -9.76
N LYS A 212 9.77 -12.78 -9.93
CA LYS A 212 11.00 -13.15 -10.63
C LYS A 212 12.18 -13.39 -9.69
N GLU A 213 12.25 -12.66 -8.58
CA GLU A 213 13.48 -12.53 -7.80
C GLU A 213 13.40 -13.10 -6.38
N SER A 214 12.20 -13.36 -5.85
CA SER A 214 12.00 -13.83 -4.48
C SER A 214 11.02 -15.01 -4.42
N ASP A 215 11.56 -16.23 -4.32
CA ASP A 215 10.76 -17.46 -4.20
C ASP A 215 9.93 -17.48 -2.91
N THR A 216 10.46 -16.89 -1.83
CA THR A 216 9.75 -16.75 -0.55
C THR A 216 8.54 -15.84 -0.66
N ASP A 217 8.69 -14.69 -1.31
CA ASP A 217 7.58 -13.73 -1.49
C ASP A 217 6.53 -14.26 -2.48
N PHE A 218 6.96 -14.99 -3.51
CA PHE A 218 6.03 -15.66 -4.42
C PHE A 218 5.24 -16.77 -3.71
N THR A 219 5.90 -17.59 -2.89
CA THR A 219 5.25 -18.63 -2.08
C THR A 219 4.27 -18.02 -1.09
N PHE A 220 4.64 -16.90 -0.45
CA PHE A 220 3.73 -16.11 0.38
C PHE A 220 2.48 -15.70 -0.41
N LEU A 221 2.65 -15.03 -1.56
CA LEU A 221 1.53 -14.63 -2.43
C LEU A 221 0.60 -15.80 -2.77
N TYR A 222 1.19 -16.90 -3.27
CA TYR A 222 0.43 -18.07 -3.70
C TYR A 222 -0.36 -18.70 -2.56
N SER A 223 0.28 -18.94 -1.42
CA SER A 223 -0.36 -19.58 -0.26
C SER A 223 -1.52 -18.75 0.30
N HIS A 224 -1.35 -17.43 0.40
CA HIS A 224 -2.36 -16.54 0.93
C HIS A 224 -3.54 -16.33 -0.04
N ILE A 225 -3.26 -16.16 -1.34
CA ILE A 225 -4.32 -16.09 -2.36
C ILE A 225 -5.11 -17.40 -2.39
N SER A 226 -4.43 -18.55 -2.36
CA SER A 226 -5.09 -19.86 -2.31
C SER A 226 -5.98 -20.00 -1.07
N THR A 227 -5.51 -19.55 0.08
CA THR A 227 -6.29 -19.57 1.34
C THR A 227 -7.55 -18.71 1.22
N LEU A 228 -7.42 -17.48 0.73
CA LEU A 228 -8.57 -16.57 0.55
C LEU A 228 -9.58 -17.12 -0.45
N MET A 229 -9.13 -17.67 -1.58
CA MET A 229 -10.01 -18.26 -2.60
C MET A 229 -10.72 -19.53 -2.10
N ASN A 230 -10.11 -20.27 -1.18
CA ASN A 230 -10.71 -21.47 -0.60
C ASN A 230 -11.70 -21.17 0.55
N ASN A 231 -11.67 -19.96 1.13
CA ASN A 231 -12.57 -19.59 2.23
C ASN A 231 -14.07 -19.79 1.92
N PRO A 232 -14.63 -19.40 0.76
CA PRO A 232 -16.04 -19.61 0.45
C PRO A 232 -16.42 -21.09 0.35
N LEU A 233 -15.49 -21.96 -0.07
CA LEU A 233 -15.70 -23.40 -0.15
C LEU A 233 -15.68 -24.03 1.25
N GLN A 234 -14.74 -23.61 2.10
CA GLN A 234 -14.63 -24.12 3.47
C GLN A 234 -15.79 -23.67 4.36
N SER A 235 -16.18 -22.40 4.27
CA SER A 235 -17.30 -21.85 5.06
C SER A 235 -18.64 -22.56 4.76
N LYS A 236 -18.87 -22.92 3.48
CA LYS A 236 -20.04 -23.71 3.06
C LYS A 236 -19.97 -25.18 3.46
N ASN A 237 -18.78 -25.72 3.69
CA ASN A 237 -18.55 -27.13 4.05
C ASN A 237 -18.26 -27.29 5.56
N THR A 238 -19.08 -26.63 6.39
CA THR A 238 -19.03 -26.75 7.85
C THR A 238 -20.20 -27.61 8.36
N TYR A 239 -19.96 -28.41 9.41
CA TYR A 239 -21.00 -29.26 10.01
C TYR A 239 -22.16 -28.47 10.63
N LEU A 240 -21.88 -27.25 11.08
CA LEU A 240 -22.85 -26.37 11.72
C LEU A 240 -23.30 -25.29 10.72
N PRO A 241 -24.61 -25.05 10.57
CA PRO A 241 -25.10 -24.06 9.63
C PRO A 241 -24.59 -22.66 10.01
N HIS A 242 -24.05 -21.93 9.03
CA HIS A 242 -23.51 -20.58 9.18
C HIS A 242 -22.43 -20.45 10.27
N SER A 243 -21.69 -21.52 10.59
CA SER A 243 -20.68 -21.44 11.65
C SER A 243 -19.38 -20.77 11.21
N GLY A 244 -19.08 -20.76 9.91
CA GLY A 244 -17.92 -20.08 9.35
C GLY A 244 -18.31 -18.77 8.68
N LYS A 245 -17.47 -17.73 8.83
CA LYS A 245 -17.60 -16.50 8.04
C LYS A 245 -17.21 -16.81 6.60
N ALA A 246 -18.12 -16.52 5.68
CA ALA A 246 -17.83 -16.52 4.25
C ALA A 246 -17.47 -15.10 3.83
N ILE A 247 -16.30 -14.92 3.19
CA ILE A 247 -16.01 -13.67 2.49
C ILE A 247 -17.05 -13.48 1.39
N GLN A 248 -17.73 -12.34 1.39
CA GLN A 248 -18.65 -11.99 0.31
C GLN A 248 -17.83 -11.60 -0.93
N CYS A 249 -17.82 -12.46 -1.94
CA CYS A 249 -17.30 -12.10 -3.25
C CYS A 249 -18.42 -11.43 -4.05
N ASN A 250 -18.32 -10.13 -4.28
CA ASN A 250 -19.19 -9.44 -5.22
C ASN A 250 -18.77 -9.82 -6.65
N GLN A 251 -19.72 -10.26 -7.47
CA GLN A 251 -19.49 -10.36 -8.91
C GLN A 251 -19.61 -8.95 -9.48
N GLU A 252 -18.52 -8.41 -10.02
CA GLU A 252 -18.59 -7.27 -10.96
C GLU A 252 -19.17 -7.71 -12.31
#